data_AF-A0A5S9Y0Y6-F1
#
_entry.id   AF-A0A5S9Y0Y6-F1
#
_cell.length_a   1.000
_cell.length_b   1.000
_cell.length_c   1.000
_cell.angle_alpha   90.00
_cell.angle_beta   90.00
_cell.angle_gamma   90.00
#
_symmetry.space_group_name_H-M   'P 1'
#
loop_
_entity.id
_entity.type
_entity.pdbx_description
1 polymer ?
#
loop_
_entity_poly.entity_id
_entity_poly.type
_entity_poly.pdbx_seq_one_letter_code
_entity_poly.pdbx_strand_id
1 'polypeptide(L)'
;MEIISSRILKPEYRSQYNNQIPMQEKVVDSSSDWQNQHDVFMKGGGCKQVYMDFQDCVDDSKKKNETIESLVKTFLSSTTVSLDEINEEEDQKFVEFMKGGGCKESFTAWNDDCNFTEEEAEKNKDLVTKCAGLFGTFSKCMDTHSDYYHPILAVKKTTEEHLEKELATFFLEES
;
A
#
# COMPACT_ATOMS: atom_id res chain seq x y z
N MET A 1 41.56 17.52 10.35
CA MET A 1 41.30 16.07 10.24
C MET A 1 41.35 15.52 11.64
N GLU A 2 40.21 15.48 12.36
CA GLU A 2 40.09 14.70 13.60
C GLU A 2 38.65 14.19 13.71
N ILE A 3 38.56 12.90 14.05
CA ILE A 3 37.41 12.02 13.92
C ILE A 3 36.69 12.01 15.27
N ILE A 4 35.42 12.41 15.33
CA ILE A 4 34.63 12.22 16.56
C ILE A 4 34.19 10.77 16.62
N SER A 5 34.98 10.00 17.36
CA SER A 5 34.85 8.57 17.61
C SER A 5 33.64 8.24 18.48
N SER A 6 32.90 7.22 18.06
CA SER A 6 31.71 6.62 18.66
C SER A 6 31.82 6.35 20.17
N ARG A 7 31.33 7.27 20.99
CA ARG A 7 30.99 7.01 22.39
C ARG A 7 29.54 7.42 22.67
N ILE A 8 28.62 6.65 22.09
CA ILE A 8 27.31 6.43 22.68
C ILE A 8 27.15 4.91 22.74
N LEU A 9 26.78 4.41 23.92
CA LEU A 9 26.54 3.02 24.34
C LEU A 9 27.61 2.44 25.27
N LYS A 10 27.40 2.69 26.57
CA LYS A 10 27.23 1.66 27.61
C LYS A 10 27.06 2.36 28.96
N PRO A 11 25.88 2.33 29.60
CA PRO A 11 25.81 2.42 31.05
C PRO A 11 26.08 1.02 31.61
N GLU A 12 27.17 0.92 32.36
CA GLU A 12 27.51 -0.24 33.17
C GLU A 12 26.42 -0.48 34.22
N TYR A 13 25.79 -1.65 34.19
CA TYR A 13 24.85 -2.08 35.22
C TYR A 13 25.65 -2.52 36.46
N ARG A 14 25.82 -1.61 37.41
CA ARG A 14 26.38 -1.91 38.73
C ARG A 14 25.26 -2.41 39.65
N SER A 15 25.16 -3.74 39.82
CA SER A 15 24.29 -4.34 40.84
C SER A 15 24.98 -4.32 42.21
N GLN A 16 24.44 -3.56 43.15
CA GLN A 16 24.69 -3.77 44.57
C GLN A 16 23.35 -3.76 45.31
N TYR A 17 22.75 -4.94 45.47
CA TYR A 17 21.74 -5.15 46.50
C TYR A 17 22.07 -6.43 47.26
N ASN A 18 22.35 -6.22 48.56
CA ASN A 18 22.63 -7.26 49.53
C ASN A 18 21.38 -8.12 49.77
N ASN A 19 21.60 -9.42 49.89
CA ASN A 19 20.62 -10.42 50.29
C ASN A 19 20.09 -10.14 51.70
N GLN A 20 18.77 -10.03 51.87
CA GLN A 20 17.95 -10.79 52.82
C GLN A 20 16.51 -10.22 52.82
N ILE A 21 15.54 -10.88 52.17
CA ILE A 21 14.15 -11.21 52.64
C ILE A 21 13.58 -12.20 51.59
N PRO A 22 13.09 -13.39 51.96
CA PRO A 22 12.45 -14.31 51.01
C PRO A 22 10.97 -13.95 50.87
N MET A 23 10.46 -13.80 49.65
CA MET A 23 9.09 -14.21 49.28
C MET A 23 8.79 -13.94 47.80
N GLN A 24 8.71 -15.06 47.07
CA GLN A 24 7.88 -15.30 45.89
C GLN A 24 8.15 -14.39 44.67
N GLU A 25 9.11 -14.84 43.86
CA GLU A 25 9.14 -14.56 42.44
C GLU A 25 7.87 -15.12 41.80
N LYS A 26 6.81 -14.30 41.72
CA LYS A 26 5.78 -14.52 40.71
C LYS A 26 6.42 -14.13 39.39
N VAL A 27 6.84 -15.13 38.64
CA VAL A 27 6.98 -14.99 37.20
C VAL A 27 5.59 -14.62 36.69
N VAL A 28 5.34 -13.32 36.50
CA VAL A 28 4.06 -12.81 35.98
C VAL A 28 4.10 -13.00 34.47
N ASP A 29 3.62 -14.18 34.08
CA ASP A 29 3.35 -14.52 32.70
C ASP A 29 1.92 -14.06 32.37
N SER A 30 1.78 -12.85 31.82
CA SER A 30 0.50 -12.31 31.37
C SER A 30 0.71 -11.11 30.47
N SER A 31 0.65 -11.33 29.15
CA SER A 31 0.67 -10.29 28.11
C SER A 31 -0.32 -9.15 28.36
N SER A 32 -1.46 -9.45 29.00
CA SER A 32 -2.49 -8.46 29.33
C SER A 32 -2.11 -7.52 30.47
N ASP A 33 -1.33 -7.96 31.46
CA ASP A 33 -0.87 -7.09 32.55
C ASP A 33 0.15 -6.06 32.05
N TRP A 34 0.99 -6.42 31.07
CA TRP A 34 1.91 -5.50 30.41
C TRP A 34 1.21 -4.44 29.55
N GLN A 35 0.17 -4.82 28.82
CA GLN A 35 -0.67 -3.89 28.06
C GLN A 35 -1.39 -2.89 28.98
N ASN A 36 -1.92 -3.38 30.11
CA ASN A 36 -2.52 -2.54 31.14
C ASN A 36 -1.52 -1.55 31.73
N GLN A 37 -0.30 -2.00 32.03
CA GLN A 37 0.74 -1.15 32.60
C GLN A 37 1.26 -0.10 31.60
N HIS A 38 1.38 -0.47 30.33
CA HIS A 38 1.71 0.45 29.24
C HIS A 38 0.63 1.54 29.10
N ASP A 39 -0.65 1.16 29.10
CA ASP A 39 -1.75 2.11 28.99
C ASP A 39 -1.84 3.06 30.20
N VAL A 40 -1.63 2.57 31.41
CA VAL A 40 -1.59 3.42 32.61
C VAL A 40 -0.45 4.45 32.52
N PHE A 41 0.74 4.04 32.07
CA PHE A 41 1.88 4.92 31.94
C PHE A 41 1.73 5.92 30.79
N MET A 42 1.30 5.46 29.61
CA MET A 42 1.23 6.26 28.39
C MET A 42 -0.01 7.13 28.31
N LYS A 43 -1.15 6.73 28.90
CA LYS A 43 -2.40 7.51 28.90
C LYS A 43 -2.66 8.25 30.22
N GLY A 44 -1.95 7.91 31.30
CA GLY A 44 -2.11 8.51 32.63
C GLY A 44 -0.85 9.16 33.24
N GLY A 45 0.33 8.94 32.65
CA GLY A 45 1.61 9.43 33.16
C GLY A 45 2.14 10.70 32.47
N GLY A 46 3.40 11.05 32.76
CA GLY A 46 4.05 12.27 32.26
C GLY A 46 4.22 12.36 30.74
N CYS A 47 4.14 11.23 30.02
CA CYS A 47 4.23 11.17 28.56
C CYS A 47 2.86 11.31 27.86
N LYS A 48 1.76 11.50 28.60
CA LYS A 48 0.39 11.48 28.06
C LYS A 48 0.19 12.36 26.84
N GLN A 49 0.62 13.62 26.90
CA GLN A 49 0.39 14.54 25.79
C GLN A 49 1.11 14.09 24.52
N VAL A 50 2.40 13.76 24.64
CA VAL A 50 3.23 13.30 23.52
C VAL A 50 2.69 12.00 22.91
N TYR A 51 2.15 11.11 23.75
CA TYR A 51 1.53 9.86 23.27
C TYR A 51 0.18 10.10 22.56
N MET A 52 -0.64 11.03 23.04
CA MET A 52 -1.90 11.38 22.38
C MET A 52 -1.65 12.10 21.06
N ASP A 53 -0.71 13.04 21.00
CA ASP A 53 -0.33 13.73 19.76
C ASP A 53 0.19 12.73 18.70
N PHE A 54 0.94 11.71 19.12
CA PHE A 54 1.37 10.61 18.24
C PHE A 54 0.19 9.75 17.77
N GLN A 55 -0.74 9.43 18.67
CA GLN A 55 -1.91 8.61 18.34
C GLN A 55 -2.84 9.33 17.36
N ASP A 56 -3.07 10.63 17.55
CA ASP A 56 -3.85 11.48 16.65
C ASP A 56 -3.23 11.48 15.24
N CYS A 57 -1.91 11.63 15.13
CA CYS A 57 -1.19 11.55 13.85
C CYS A 57 -1.34 10.18 13.16
N VAL A 58 -1.27 9.09 13.93
CA VAL A 58 -1.47 7.73 13.41
C VAL A 58 -2.91 7.53 12.93
N ASP A 59 -3.89 8.04 13.66
CA ASP A 59 -5.30 7.86 13.32
C ASP A 59 -5.71 8.77 12.15
N ASP A 60 -5.17 9.99 12.05
CA ASP A 60 -5.26 10.82 10.86
C ASP A 60 -4.66 10.13 9.64
N SER A 61 -3.50 9.50 9.79
CA SER A 61 -2.85 8.76 8.70
C SER A 61 -3.69 7.56 8.24
N LYS A 62 -4.32 6.82 9.16
CA LYS A 62 -5.24 5.73 8.81
C LYS A 62 -6.47 6.24 8.09
N LYS A 63 -7.09 7.31 8.60
CA LYS A 63 -8.27 7.92 7.98
C LYS A 63 -7.97 8.43 6.56
N LYS A 64 -6.79 9.02 6.35
CA LYS A 64 -6.32 9.40 5.01
C LYS A 64 -6.14 8.17 4.11
N ASN A 65 -5.57 7.08 4.62
CA ASN A 65 -5.42 5.84 3.84
C ASN A 65 -6.78 5.25 3.45
N GLU A 66 -7.75 5.19 4.36
CA GLU A 66 -9.13 4.74 4.07
C GLU A 66 -9.80 5.66 3.04
N THR A 67 -9.57 6.97 3.13
CA THR A 67 -10.10 7.95 2.18
C THR A 67 -9.46 7.79 0.80
N ILE A 68 -8.15 7.56 0.74
CA ILE A 68 -7.43 7.25 -0.50
C ILE A 68 -7.94 5.94 -1.10
N GLU A 69 -8.12 4.89 -0.29
CA GLU A 69 -8.67 3.62 -0.73
C GLU A 69 -10.09 3.81 -1.31
N SER A 70 -10.93 4.62 -0.63
CA SER A 70 -12.27 4.97 -1.12
C SER A 70 -12.22 5.78 -2.41
N LEU A 71 -11.36 6.79 -2.51
CA LEU A 71 -11.18 7.61 -3.71
C LEU A 71 -10.70 6.76 -4.89
N VAL A 72 -9.74 5.86 -4.66
CA VAL A 72 -9.27 4.90 -5.66
C VAL A 72 -10.40 3.97 -6.08
N LYS A 73 -11.19 3.42 -5.16
CA LYS A 73 -12.35 2.58 -5.48
C LYS A 73 -13.42 3.32 -6.28
N THR A 74 -13.79 4.54 -5.87
CA THR A 74 -14.77 5.37 -6.59
C THR A 74 -14.25 5.77 -7.97
N PHE A 75 -12.97 6.13 -8.07
CA PHE A 75 -12.37 6.52 -9.34
C PHE A 75 -12.23 5.34 -10.30
N LEU A 76 -11.77 4.18 -9.81
CA LEU A 76 -11.77 2.93 -10.58
C LEU A 76 -13.19 2.64 -11.06
N SER A 77 -14.19 2.66 -10.17
CA SER A 77 -15.59 2.45 -10.52
C SER A 77 -16.18 3.49 -11.49
N SER A 78 -15.63 4.71 -11.56
CA SER A 78 -16.11 5.79 -12.45
C SER A 78 -15.36 5.85 -13.78
N THR A 79 -14.16 5.27 -13.86
CA THR A 79 -13.24 5.41 -15.00
C THR A 79 -13.03 4.10 -15.75
N THR A 80 -13.16 2.97 -15.06
CA THR A 80 -13.57 1.76 -15.75
C THR A 80 -15.03 1.95 -16.11
N VAL A 81 -15.39 1.78 -17.39
CA VAL A 81 -16.65 1.09 -17.69
C VAL A 81 -16.69 -0.06 -16.68
N SER A 82 -17.69 -0.11 -15.81
CA SER A 82 -17.81 -1.20 -14.84
C SER A 82 -17.39 -2.47 -15.56
N LEU A 83 -16.36 -3.19 -15.10
CA LEU A 83 -16.03 -4.49 -15.73
C LEU A 83 -17.26 -5.42 -15.73
N ASP A 84 -18.24 -5.12 -14.88
CA ASP A 84 -19.55 -5.74 -14.79
C ASP A 84 -20.61 -5.21 -15.80
N GLU A 85 -20.36 -4.09 -16.49
CA GLU A 85 -21.20 -3.49 -17.55
C GLU A 85 -20.47 -3.32 -18.89
N ILE A 86 -19.29 -3.92 -19.08
CA ILE A 86 -18.79 -4.11 -20.44
C ILE A 86 -19.68 -5.18 -21.05
N ASN A 87 -20.55 -4.80 -22.00
CA ASN A 87 -21.27 -5.79 -22.79
C ASN A 87 -20.25 -6.75 -23.41
N GLU A 88 -20.52 -8.05 -23.46
CA GLU A 88 -19.61 -9.06 -24.05
C GLU A 88 -19.07 -8.62 -25.43
N GLU A 89 -19.86 -7.85 -26.18
CA GLU A 89 -19.45 -7.27 -27.47
C GLU A 89 -18.36 -6.19 -27.40
N GLU A 90 -18.32 -5.36 -26.37
CA GLU A 90 -17.31 -4.31 -26.22
C GLU A 90 -15.96 -4.88 -25.75
N ASP A 91 -16.00 -5.86 -24.83
CA ASP A 91 -14.82 -6.63 -24.45
C ASP A 91 -14.25 -7.41 -25.63
N GLN A 92 -15.13 -8.02 -26.43
CA GLN A 92 -14.72 -8.72 -27.65
C GLN A 92 -14.03 -7.76 -28.63
N LYS A 93 -14.58 -6.56 -28.85
CA LYS A 93 -13.96 -5.54 -29.72
C LYS A 93 -12.61 -5.07 -29.19
N PHE A 94 -12.47 -4.91 -27.87
CA PHE A 94 -11.21 -4.56 -27.25
C PHE A 94 -10.16 -5.66 -27.45
N VAL A 95 -10.51 -6.91 -27.16
CA VAL A 95 -9.61 -8.06 -27.36
C VAL A 95 -9.22 -8.19 -28.83
N GLU A 96 -10.14 -8.00 -29.77
CA GLU A 96 -9.88 -8.02 -31.21
C GLU A 96 -8.94 -6.88 -31.63
N PHE A 97 -9.19 -5.66 -31.16
CA PHE A 97 -8.30 -4.52 -31.40
C PHE A 97 -6.89 -4.81 -30.87
N MET A 98 -6.78 -5.29 -29.63
CA MET A 98 -5.50 -5.59 -29.02
C MET A 98 -4.72 -6.67 -29.77
N LYS A 99 -5.42 -7.69 -30.27
CA LYS A 99 -4.84 -8.76 -31.10
C LYS A 99 -4.54 -8.33 -32.54
N GLY A 100 -5.08 -7.20 -33.02
CA GLY A 100 -4.85 -6.67 -34.35
C GLY A 100 -3.55 -5.88 -34.52
N GLY A 101 -2.94 -5.45 -33.41
CA GLY A 101 -1.72 -4.64 -33.43
C GLY A 101 -0.41 -5.41 -33.25
N GLY A 102 0.71 -4.67 -33.27
CA GLY A 102 2.06 -5.23 -33.12
C GLY A 102 2.35 -5.86 -31.75
N CYS A 103 1.52 -5.60 -30.74
CA CYS A 103 1.69 -6.09 -29.36
C CYS A 103 0.82 -7.31 -29.02
N LYS A 104 0.26 -7.98 -30.03
CA LYS A 104 -0.60 -9.16 -29.86
C LYS A 104 0.00 -10.21 -28.92
N GLU A 105 1.27 -10.54 -29.07
CA GLU A 105 1.92 -11.59 -28.27
C GLU A 105 2.02 -11.19 -26.80
N SER A 106 2.48 -9.97 -26.50
CA SER A 106 2.56 -9.45 -25.14
C SER A 106 1.17 -9.30 -24.50
N PHE A 107 0.17 -8.87 -25.27
CA PHE A 107 -1.21 -8.81 -24.80
C PHE A 107 -1.77 -10.18 -24.47
N THR A 108 -1.59 -11.17 -25.36
CA THR A 108 -2.09 -12.54 -25.15
C THR A 108 -1.44 -13.18 -23.94
N ALA A 109 -0.12 -13.01 -23.77
CA ALA A 109 0.59 -13.51 -22.59
C ALA A 109 0.05 -12.90 -21.29
N TRP A 110 -0.21 -11.59 -21.26
CA TRP A 110 -0.84 -10.95 -20.11
C TRP A 110 -2.26 -11.45 -19.88
N ASN A 111 -3.11 -11.44 -20.91
CA ASN A 111 -4.51 -11.82 -20.81
C ASN A 111 -4.70 -13.28 -20.35
N ASP A 112 -3.89 -14.21 -20.84
CA ASP A 112 -4.04 -15.63 -20.53
C ASP A 112 -3.48 -15.97 -19.14
N ASP A 113 -2.35 -15.38 -18.74
CA ASP A 113 -1.70 -15.66 -17.45
C ASP A 113 -2.27 -14.86 -16.28
N CYS A 114 -3.03 -13.80 -16.57
CA CYS A 114 -3.55 -12.85 -15.58
C CYS A 114 -5.07 -12.84 -15.46
N ASN A 115 -5.74 -13.80 -16.09
CA ASN A 115 -7.15 -14.04 -15.86
C ASN A 115 -7.33 -14.91 -14.61
N PHE A 116 -7.44 -14.25 -13.44
CA PHE A 116 -7.64 -14.91 -12.15
C PHE A 116 -8.73 -14.20 -11.34
N THR A 117 -9.38 -14.96 -10.47
CA THR A 117 -10.37 -14.44 -9.53
C THR A 117 -9.70 -13.75 -8.34
N GLU A 118 -10.43 -12.89 -7.65
CA GLU A 118 -9.94 -12.22 -6.43
C GLU A 118 -9.44 -13.24 -5.38
N GLU A 119 -10.16 -14.37 -5.22
CA GLU A 119 -9.74 -15.45 -4.33
C GLU A 119 -8.39 -16.08 -4.70
N GLU A 120 -8.09 -16.21 -5.99
CA GLU A 120 -6.81 -16.78 -6.46
C GLU A 120 -5.66 -15.81 -6.23
N ALA A 121 -5.90 -14.51 -6.40
CA ALA A 121 -4.93 -13.46 -6.11
C ALA A 121 -4.58 -13.38 -4.63
N GLU A 122 -5.57 -13.49 -3.74
CA GLU A 122 -5.36 -13.49 -2.29
C GLU A 122 -4.52 -14.68 -1.82
N LYS A 123 -4.76 -15.86 -2.41
CA LYS A 123 -4.04 -17.10 -2.10
C LYS A 123 -2.63 -17.12 -2.69
N ASN A 124 -2.36 -16.31 -3.71
CA ASN A 124 -1.07 -16.31 -4.41
C ASN A 124 -0.62 -14.91 -4.85
N LYS A 125 0.15 -14.25 -3.98
CA LYS A 125 0.75 -12.93 -4.24
C LYS A 125 1.75 -12.92 -5.41
N ASP A 126 2.31 -14.07 -5.78
CA ASP A 126 3.23 -14.16 -6.92
C ASP A 126 2.48 -13.98 -8.25
N LEU A 127 1.18 -14.31 -8.32
CA LEU A 127 0.35 -14.05 -9.50
C LEU A 127 0.22 -12.56 -9.79
N VAL A 128 -0.07 -11.77 -8.75
CA VAL A 128 -0.20 -10.30 -8.87
C VAL A 128 1.11 -9.70 -9.38
N THR A 129 2.24 -10.13 -8.81
CA THR A 129 3.57 -9.63 -9.20
C THR A 129 3.93 -10.05 -10.63
N LYS A 130 3.67 -11.30 -11.02
CA LYS A 130 3.87 -11.79 -12.38
C LYS A 130 3.06 -10.98 -13.38
N CYS A 131 1.81 -10.69 -13.05
CA CYS A 131 0.90 -9.97 -13.92
C CYS A 131 1.24 -8.50 -14.06
N ALA A 132 1.72 -7.86 -13.01
CA ALA A 132 2.33 -6.54 -13.12
C ALA A 132 3.54 -6.54 -14.08
N GLY A 133 4.38 -7.58 -14.04
CA GLY A 133 5.52 -7.73 -14.96
C GLY A 133 5.12 -7.93 -16.42
N LEU A 134 4.12 -8.79 -16.67
CA LEU A 134 3.54 -9.00 -18.01
C LEU A 134 2.88 -7.73 -18.54
N PHE A 135 2.11 -7.04 -17.71
CA PHE A 135 1.50 -5.75 -18.05
C PHE A 135 2.55 -4.69 -18.36
N GLY A 136 3.64 -4.61 -17.59
CA GLY A 136 4.74 -3.68 -17.87
C GLY A 136 5.39 -3.91 -19.24
N THR A 137 5.58 -5.18 -19.62
CA THR A 137 6.10 -5.55 -20.95
C THR A 137 5.12 -5.16 -22.05
N PHE A 138 3.84 -5.46 -21.84
CA PHE A 138 2.76 -5.12 -22.76
C PHE A 138 2.58 -3.59 -22.94
N SER A 139 2.55 -2.82 -21.86
CA SER A 139 2.48 -1.35 -21.90
C SER A 139 3.65 -0.77 -22.68
N LYS A 140 4.87 -1.23 -22.43
CA LYS A 140 6.05 -0.74 -23.15
C LYS A 140 5.99 -1.03 -24.66
N CYS A 141 5.40 -2.18 -25.03
CA CYS A 141 5.13 -2.48 -26.42
C CYS A 141 4.14 -1.47 -27.02
N MET A 142 3.03 -1.19 -26.33
CA MET A 142 2.04 -0.21 -26.81
C MET A 142 2.65 1.17 -27.00
N ASP A 143 3.49 1.62 -26.07
CA ASP A 143 4.19 2.91 -26.16
C ASP A 143 5.09 2.98 -27.40
N THR A 144 5.79 1.88 -27.70
CA THR A 144 6.65 1.76 -28.90
C THR A 144 5.82 1.75 -30.19
N HIS A 145 4.63 1.14 -30.16
CA HIS A 145 3.70 1.04 -31.28
C HIS A 145 2.54 2.04 -31.15
N SER A 146 2.83 3.22 -30.61
CA SER A 146 1.83 4.22 -30.23
C SER A 146 0.96 4.70 -31.39
N ASP A 147 1.44 4.65 -32.64
CA ASP A 147 0.64 4.99 -33.82
C ASP A 147 -0.64 4.14 -33.94
N TYR A 148 -0.55 2.85 -33.63
CA TYR A 148 -1.71 1.94 -33.63
C TYR A 148 -2.53 2.08 -32.35
N TYR A 149 -1.86 2.18 -31.20
CA TYR A 149 -2.50 2.18 -29.88
C TYR A 149 -2.91 3.57 -29.38
N HIS A 150 -2.76 4.61 -30.20
CA HIS A 150 -3.01 6.00 -29.84
C HIS A 150 -4.35 6.25 -29.13
N PRO A 151 -5.49 5.68 -29.58
CA PRO A 151 -6.77 5.91 -28.91
C PRO A 151 -6.77 5.46 -27.44
N ILE A 152 -6.15 4.32 -27.14
CA ILE A 152 -6.08 3.78 -25.77
C ILE A 152 -5.08 4.58 -24.94
N LEU A 153 -3.92 4.90 -25.52
CA LEU A 153 -2.87 5.66 -24.81
C LEU A 153 -3.33 7.08 -24.47
N ALA A 154 -4.14 7.72 -25.33
CA ALA A 154 -4.70 9.04 -25.06
C ALA A 154 -5.67 9.02 -23.87
N VAL A 155 -6.55 8.02 -23.80
CA VAL A 155 -7.46 7.82 -22.66
C VAL A 155 -6.66 7.57 -21.39
N LYS A 156 -5.70 6.63 -21.42
CA LYS A 156 -4.81 6.32 -20.29
C LYS A 156 -4.15 7.58 -19.74
N LYS A 157 -3.53 8.38 -20.61
CA LYS A 157 -2.83 9.59 -20.21
C LYS A 157 -3.77 10.63 -19.58
N THR A 158 -4.95 10.84 -20.16
CA THR A 158 -5.95 11.77 -19.61
C THR A 158 -6.43 11.33 -18.23
N THR A 159 -6.61 10.02 -18.05
CA THR A 159 -6.97 9.39 -16.77
C THR A 159 -5.87 9.59 -15.72
N GLU A 160 -4.60 9.36 -16.08
CA GLU A 160 -3.46 9.57 -15.20
C GLU A 160 -3.35 11.04 -14.76
N GLU A 161 -3.44 12.00 -15.70
CA GLU A 161 -3.40 13.43 -15.39
C GLU A 161 -4.57 13.86 -14.48
N HIS A 162 -5.76 13.30 -14.69
CA HIS A 162 -6.92 13.58 -13.83
C HIS A 162 -6.72 13.03 -12.42
N LEU A 163 -6.21 11.80 -12.29
CA LEU A 163 -5.88 11.18 -11.01
C LEU A 163 -4.85 12.00 -10.22
N GLU A 164 -3.78 12.42 -10.87
CA GLU A 164 -2.73 13.21 -10.24
C GLU A 164 -3.29 14.54 -9.70
N LYS A 165 -4.20 15.18 -10.44
CA LYS A 165 -4.83 16.44 -10.04
C LYS A 165 -5.77 16.27 -8.84
N GLU A 166 -6.62 15.25 -8.85
CA GLU A 166 -7.53 14.94 -7.73
C GLU A 166 -6.72 14.61 -6.46
N LEU A 167 -5.68 13.78 -6.61
CA LEU A 167 -4.79 13.42 -5.51
C LEU A 167 -4.04 14.64 -4.95
N ALA A 168 -3.51 15.51 -5.83
CA ALA A 168 -2.86 16.74 -5.41
C ALA A 168 -3.82 17.69 -4.69
N THR A 169 -5.07 17.79 -5.16
CA THR A 169 -6.11 18.62 -4.52
C THR A 169 -6.43 18.10 -3.12
N PHE A 170 -6.61 16.78 -2.98
CA PHE A 170 -6.82 16.14 -1.69
C PHE A 170 -5.71 16.45 -0.66
N PHE A 171 -4.45 16.39 -1.08
CA PHE A 171 -3.32 16.70 -0.18
C PHE A 171 -3.14 18.20 0.12
N LEU A 172 -3.64 19.10 -0.73
CA LEU A 172 -3.55 20.56 -0.54
C LEU A 172 -4.73 21.14 0.25
N GLU A 173 -5.91 20.52 0.21
CA GLU A 173 -7.07 20.96 1.01
C GLU A 173 -6.90 20.68 2.52
N GLU A 174 -5.95 19.82 2.90
CA GLU A 174 -5.67 19.44 4.30
C GLU A 174 -4.40 20.07 4.91
N SER A 175 -3.68 20.95 4.20
CA SER A 175 -2.49 21.67 4.71
C SER A 175 -2.80 23.09 5.15
#